data_AF-A0A501WS04-F1
#
_entry.id   AF-A0A501WS04-F1
#
_cell.length_a   1.000
_cell.length_b   1.000
_cell.length_c   1.000
_cell.angle_alpha   90.00
_cell.angle_beta   90.00
_cell.angle_gamma   90.00
#
_symmetry.space_group_name_H-M   'P 1'
#
loop_
_entity.id
_entity.type
_entity.pdbx_description
1 polymer ?
#
loop_
_entity_poly.entity_id
_entity_poly.type
_entity_poly.pdbx_seq_one_letter_code
_entity_poly.pdbx_strand_id
1 'polypeptide(L)'
;MSLVVSRWQLGLLFLLVLSSKMFAASSEAELFGIKINDLEKSQFESHLKKMGLEAYPSYHQGVVTYSLGKEGILGIKNLSVSFNRFAYFQQATMSGVVENAKQRSTLGRLLVEKYGEPTQGFVRDGYGRATWYFSDGTMIQLRNTTFDVSVIYVDQAPKQVSTSGRIDVEALLRKSR
;
A
#
# COMPACT_ATOMS: atom_id res chain seq x y z
N MET A 1 32.82 17.99 -4.70
CA MET A 1 31.53 18.01 -3.98
C MET A 1 30.49 17.44 -4.92
N SER A 2 30.05 16.22 -4.65
CA SER A 2 29.42 15.34 -5.63
C SER A 2 27.94 15.70 -5.85
N LEU A 3 27.62 16.11 -7.08
CA LEU A 3 26.27 16.20 -7.63
C LEU A 3 25.71 14.78 -7.82
N VAL A 4 25.25 14.17 -6.72
CA VAL A 4 24.34 13.02 -6.79
C VAL A 4 22.94 13.56 -6.57
N VAL A 5 22.42 14.25 -7.59
CA VAL A 5 20.97 14.42 -7.73
C VAL A 5 20.43 13.01 -7.95
N SER A 6 19.88 12.47 -6.87
CA SER A 6 19.25 11.16 -6.75
C SER A 6 18.46 10.79 -8.00
N ARG A 7 18.92 9.77 -8.75
CA ARG A 7 18.24 9.16 -9.91
C ARG A 7 16.80 8.68 -9.60
N TRP A 8 16.39 8.73 -8.33
CA TRP A 8 15.13 8.23 -7.81
C TRP A 8 13.96 9.22 -7.90
N GLN A 9 14.20 10.54 -7.90
CA GLN A 9 13.09 11.50 -8.01
C GLN A 9 12.43 11.48 -9.39
N LEU A 10 13.20 11.18 -10.44
CA LEU A 10 12.66 11.09 -11.79
C LEU A 10 12.06 9.72 -12.09
N GLY A 11 12.61 8.62 -11.55
CA GLY A 11 12.10 7.25 -11.79
C GLY A 11 10.77 6.95 -11.11
N LEU A 12 10.59 7.40 -9.86
CA LEU A 12 9.32 7.20 -9.13
C LEU A 12 8.21 8.10 -9.67
N LEU A 13 8.55 9.34 -10.10
CA LEU A 13 7.63 10.16 -10.88
C LEU A 13 7.37 9.57 -12.26
N PHE A 14 8.33 8.92 -12.93
CA PHE A 14 8.11 8.27 -14.22
C PHE A 14 7.11 7.11 -14.13
N LEU A 15 7.18 6.30 -13.06
CA LEU A 15 6.20 5.23 -12.80
C LEU A 15 4.82 5.77 -12.40
N LEU A 16 4.74 6.98 -11.85
CA LEU A 16 3.47 7.66 -11.55
C LEU A 16 2.88 8.42 -12.76
N VAL A 17 3.70 8.92 -13.68
CA VAL A 17 3.28 9.87 -14.72
C VAL A 17 3.09 9.23 -16.11
N LEU A 18 3.75 8.13 -16.47
CA LEU A 18 3.59 7.55 -17.82
C LEU A 18 2.29 6.76 -18.02
N SER A 19 1.54 6.47 -16.97
CA SER A 19 0.16 6.01 -17.05
C SER A 19 -0.83 7.18 -17.08
N SER A 20 -0.65 8.13 -18.00
CA SER A 20 -1.59 9.26 -18.18
C SER A 20 -2.07 9.48 -19.62
N LYS A 21 -1.81 8.55 -20.54
CA LYS A 21 -2.50 8.52 -21.84
C LYS A 21 -3.78 7.69 -21.75
N MET A 22 -4.91 8.39 -21.57
CA MET A 22 -6.29 7.87 -21.59
C MET A 22 -6.55 6.74 -20.56
N PHE A 23 -6.55 7.08 -19.28
CA PHE A 23 -6.67 6.08 -18.21
C PHE A 23 -8.12 5.91 -17.78
N ALA A 24 -8.68 4.74 -18.06
CA ALA A 24 -9.68 4.18 -17.15
C ALA A 24 -9.05 4.17 -15.76
N ALA A 25 -9.78 4.66 -14.75
CA ALA A 25 -9.34 4.59 -13.37
C ALA A 25 -8.87 3.16 -13.04
N SER A 26 -7.72 3.03 -12.38
CA SER A 26 -7.25 1.71 -11.92
C SER A 26 -8.33 1.09 -11.04
N SER A 27 -8.73 -0.13 -11.36
CA SER A 27 -9.81 -0.86 -10.69
C SER A 27 -9.34 -1.65 -9.47
N GLU A 28 -8.06 -1.59 -9.16
CA GLU A 28 -7.40 -2.33 -8.07
C GLU A 28 -6.42 -1.42 -7.33
N ALA A 29 -6.21 -1.67 -6.03
CA ALA A 29 -5.23 -0.94 -5.23
C ALA A 29 -3.80 -1.45 -5.47
N GLU A 30 -2.87 -0.51 -5.63
CA GLU A 30 -1.46 -0.81 -5.84
C GLU A 30 -0.58 0.04 -4.93
N LEU A 31 0.40 -0.60 -4.30
CA LEU A 31 1.41 0.07 -3.50
C LEU A 31 2.77 -0.10 -4.18
N PHE A 32 3.38 1.01 -4.62
CA PHE A 32 4.64 1.00 -5.39
C PHE A 32 4.59 0.14 -6.66
N GLY A 33 3.44 0.12 -7.33
CA GLY A 33 3.26 -0.59 -8.61
C GLY A 33 3.07 -2.10 -8.49
N ILE A 34 2.87 -2.63 -7.27
CA ILE A 34 2.41 -4.01 -7.05
C ILE A 34 1.00 -4.00 -6.46
N LYS A 35 0.13 -4.88 -6.98
CA LYS A 35 -1.22 -5.08 -6.46
C LYS A 35 -1.17 -5.66 -5.05
N ILE A 36 -2.05 -5.19 -4.17
CA ILE A 36 -2.02 -5.59 -2.76
C ILE A 36 -2.95 -6.76 -2.42
N ASN A 37 -3.94 -7.05 -3.27
CA ASN A 37 -4.86 -8.16 -3.05
C ASN A 37 -4.11 -9.49 -3.03
N ASP A 38 -4.32 -10.28 -1.97
CA ASP A 38 -3.73 -11.60 -1.76
C ASP A 38 -2.20 -11.61 -1.93
N LEU A 39 -1.54 -10.48 -1.64
CA LEU A 39 -0.11 -10.32 -1.87
C LEU A 39 0.69 -11.06 -0.79
N GLU A 40 1.54 -12.00 -1.18
CA GLU A 40 2.38 -12.72 -0.23
C GLU A 40 3.48 -11.83 0.35
N LYS A 41 3.76 -12.02 1.64
CA LYS A 41 4.79 -11.30 2.38
C LYS A 41 6.15 -11.36 1.67
N SER A 42 6.58 -12.55 1.26
CA SER A 42 7.86 -12.76 0.59
C SER A 42 7.96 -12.01 -0.75
N GLN A 43 6.86 -11.96 -1.50
CA GLN A 43 6.78 -11.23 -2.75
C GLN A 43 6.88 -9.72 -2.51
N PHE A 44 6.14 -9.21 -1.53
CA PHE A 44 6.18 -7.79 -1.17
C PHE A 44 7.55 -7.37 -0.64
N GLU A 45 8.15 -8.13 0.28
CA GLU A 45 9.49 -7.87 0.81
C GLU A 45 10.56 -7.90 -0.28
N SER A 46 10.46 -8.84 -1.23
CA SER A 46 11.34 -8.88 -2.40
C SER A 46 11.19 -7.64 -3.28
N HIS A 47 9.96 -7.17 -3.50
CA HIS A 47 9.66 -5.95 -4.25
C HIS A 47 10.28 -4.72 -3.57
N LEU A 48 10.05 -4.54 -2.27
CA LEU A 48 10.63 -3.43 -1.50
C LEU A 48 12.16 -3.47 -1.47
N LYS A 49 12.76 -4.66 -1.35
CA LYS A 49 14.21 -4.83 -1.40
C LYS A 49 14.79 -4.41 -2.76
N LYS A 50 14.11 -4.72 -3.87
CA LYS A 50 14.50 -4.24 -5.22
C LYS A 50 14.43 -2.71 -5.33
N MET A 51 13.56 -2.08 -4.57
CA MET A 51 13.51 -0.61 -4.43
C MET A 51 14.58 -0.05 -3.48
N GLY A 52 15.41 -0.90 -2.88
CA GLY A 52 16.43 -0.50 -1.92
C GLY A 52 15.90 -0.19 -0.51
N LEU A 53 14.68 -0.63 -0.19
CA LEU A 53 14.11 -0.45 1.14
C LEU A 53 14.47 -1.64 2.03
N GLU A 54 14.98 -1.32 3.21
CA GLU A 54 15.31 -2.30 4.24
C GLU A 54 14.31 -2.22 5.39
N ALA A 55 13.86 -3.40 5.83
CA ALA A 55 12.95 -3.53 6.96
C ALA A 55 13.70 -3.30 8.26
N TYR A 56 13.06 -2.59 9.20
CA TYR A 56 13.42 -2.64 10.60
C TYR A 56 12.20 -3.06 11.44
N PRO A 57 12.37 -3.98 12.40
CA PRO A 57 11.29 -4.39 13.28
C PRO A 57 10.70 -3.18 14.02
N SER A 58 9.38 -3.14 14.14
CA SER A 58 8.71 -2.21 15.03
C SER A 58 8.47 -2.84 16.40
N TYR A 59 8.19 -2.03 17.43
CA TYR A 59 7.78 -2.52 18.75
C TYR A 59 6.39 -3.18 18.73
N HIS A 60 5.63 -3.07 17.64
CA HIS A 60 4.32 -3.70 17.48
C HIS A 60 4.49 -5.09 16.84
N GLN A 61 4.02 -6.10 17.55
CA GLN A 61 4.07 -7.48 17.08
C GLN A 61 3.31 -7.63 15.75
N GLY A 62 3.96 -8.25 14.76
CA GLY A 62 3.39 -8.47 13.43
C GLY A 62 3.45 -7.27 12.48
N VAL A 63 4.07 -6.16 12.90
CA VAL A 63 4.25 -4.96 12.06
C VAL A 63 5.72 -4.78 11.70
N VAL A 64 6.00 -4.69 10.41
CA VAL A 64 7.31 -4.39 9.84
C VAL A 64 7.30 -2.94 9.37
N THR A 65 8.35 -2.18 9.68
CA THR A 65 8.46 -0.78 9.25
C THR A 65 9.63 -0.61 8.29
N TYR A 66 9.48 0.31 7.34
CA TYR A 66 10.46 0.68 6.35
C TYR A 66 10.60 2.21 6.33
N SER A 67 11.83 2.67 6.17
CA SER A 67 12.14 4.08 5.97
C SER A 67 12.15 4.37 4.48
N LEU A 68 11.39 5.36 4.04
CA LEU A 68 11.35 5.82 2.66
C LEU A 68 12.48 6.84 2.36
N GLY A 69 13.49 6.89 3.23
CA GLY A 69 14.63 7.79 3.12
C GLY A 69 14.39 9.18 3.73
N LYS A 70 15.46 9.98 3.77
CA LYS A 70 15.47 11.31 4.42
C LYS A 70 14.46 12.27 3.80
N GLU A 71 14.35 12.25 2.47
CA GLU A 71 13.43 13.08 1.69
C GLU A 71 12.01 12.48 1.64
N GLY A 72 11.90 11.17 1.82
CA GLY A 72 10.64 10.45 1.69
C GLY A 72 10.06 10.46 0.27
N ILE A 73 8.86 9.91 0.14
CA ILE A 73 8.05 9.98 -1.09
C ILE A 73 7.02 11.08 -0.88
N LEU A 74 7.16 12.20 -1.60
CA LEU A 74 6.34 13.41 -1.40
C LEU A 74 6.33 13.86 0.08
N GLY A 75 7.47 13.73 0.77
CA GLY A 75 7.64 14.07 2.18
C GLY A 75 7.16 12.99 3.16
N ILE A 76 6.48 11.93 2.72
CA ILE A 76 6.12 10.79 3.57
C ILE A 76 7.36 9.90 3.76
N LYS A 77 7.75 9.66 5.01
CA LYS A 77 9.02 9.00 5.35
C LYS A 77 8.88 7.59 5.91
N ASN A 78 7.69 7.22 6.38
CA ASN A 78 7.48 5.92 7.02
C ASN A 78 6.48 5.08 6.24
N LEU A 79 6.77 3.80 6.15
CA LEU A 79 5.87 2.76 5.69
C LEU A 79 5.80 1.68 6.78
N SER A 80 4.63 1.46 7.37
CA SER A 80 4.39 0.35 8.29
C SER A 80 3.47 -0.66 7.64
N VAL A 81 3.78 -1.95 7.76
CA VAL A 81 3.13 -3.02 7.02
C VAL A 81 2.81 -4.16 7.99
N SER A 82 1.60 -4.69 7.87
CA SER A 82 1.13 -5.85 8.62
C SER A 82 0.69 -6.95 7.67
N PHE A 83 0.91 -8.18 8.09
CA PHE A 83 0.52 -9.38 7.38
C PHE A 83 -0.36 -10.22 8.29
N ASN A 84 -1.31 -10.94 7.69
CA ASN A 84 -2.11 -11.91 8.44
C ASN A 84 -1.24 -13.10 8.89
N ARG A 85 -1.82 -13.98 9.72
CA ARG A 85 -1.13 -15.19 10.22
C ARG A 85 -0.66 -16.17 9.13
N PHE A 86 -1.19 -16.05 7.91
CA PHE A 86 -0.86 -16.87 6.75
C PHE A 86 0.19 -16.21 5.83
N ALA A 87 0.82 -15.12 6.29
CA ALA A 87 1.82 -14.36 5.54
C ALA A 87 1.29 -13.68 4.26
N TYR A 88 0.03 -13.28 4.26
CA TYR A 88 -0.56 -12.42 3.22
C TYR A 88 -0.71 -10.99 3.71
N PHE A 89 -0.54 -10.02 2.81
CA PHE A 89 -0.68 -8.59 3.05
C PHE A 89 -2.03 -8.29 3.68
N GLN A 90 -2.05 -7.48 4.73
CA GLN A 90 -3.29 -7.07 5.38
C GLN A 90 -3.46 -5.56 5.30
N GLN A 91 -2.43 -4.82 5.70
CA GLN A 91 -2.47 -3.36 5.67
C GLN A 91 -1.07 -2.78 5.55
N ALA A 92 -0.96 -1.70 4.78
CA ALA A 92 0.18 -0.79 4.81
C ALA A 92 -0.26 0.63 5.13
N THR A 93 0.56 1.35 5.88
CA THR A 93 0.35 2.76 6.22
C THR A 93 1.59 3.54 5.85
N MET A 94 1.46 4.39 4.83
CA MET A 94 2.43 5.42 4.49
C MET A 94 2.10 6.66 5.32
N SER A 95 3.02 7.16 6.15
CA SER A 95 2.76 8.33 7.00
C SER A 95 3.98 9.22 7.24
N GLY A 96 3.71 10.50 7.45
CA GLY A 96 4.74 11.48 7.81
C GLY A 96 4.19 12.88 8.00
N VAL A 97 5.05 13.76 8.52
CA VAL A 97 4.82 15.20 8.58
C VAL A 97 5.32 15.82 7.28
N VAL A 98 4.39 16.31 6.46
CA VAL A 98 4.68 16.91 5.15
C VAL A 98 4.39 18.40 5.19
N GLU A 99 5.40 19.19 5.55
CA GLU A 99 5.26 20.66 5.70
C GLU A 99 5.03 21.34 4.34
N ASN A 100 5.68 20.84 3.28
CA ASN A 100 5.59 21.42 1.96
C ASN A 100 4.17 21.26 1.37
N ALA A 101 3.49 22.38 1.18
CA ALA A 101 2.13 22.41 0.64
C ALA A 101 2.03 21.76 -0.75
N LYS A 102 3.00 22.01 -1.64
CA LYS A 102 3.01 21.45 -3.00
C LYS A 102 3.13 19.93 -3.00
N GLN A 103 3.96 19.36 -2.13
CA GLN A 103 4.07 17.90 -1.98
C GLN A 103 2.75 17.28 -1.53
N ARG A 104 2.10 17.87 -0.52
CA ARG A 104 0.79 17.42 -0.05
C ARG A 104 -0.28 17.49 -1.14
N SER A 105 -0.42 18.62 -1.82
CA SER A 105 -1.39 18.78 -2.89
C SER A 105 -1.12 17.77 -4.02
N THR A 106 0.16 17.57 -4.38
CA THR A 106 0.55 16.61 -5.40
C THR A 106 0.16 15.18 -5.02
N LEU A 107 0.32 14.76 -3.76
CA LEU A 107 -0.07 13.43 -3.30
C LEU A 107 -1.56 13.14 -3.54
N GLY A 108 -2.45 14.01 -3.06
CA GLY A 108 -3.88 13.80 -3.22
C GLY A 108 -4.31 13.85 -4.69
N ARG A 109 -3.71 14.74 -5.48
CA ARG A 109 -3.98 14.84 -6.92
C ARG A 109 -3.56 13.57 -7.66
N LEU A 110 -2.39 13.01 -7.36
CA LEU A 110 -1.92 11.76 -7.98
C LEU A 110 -2.84 10.57 -7.67
N LEU A 111 -3.41 10.50 -6.46
CA LEU A 111 -4.39 9.46 -6.14
C LEU A 111 -5.68 9.61 -6.94
N VAL A 112 -6.20 10.84 -7.09
CA VAL A 112 -7.38 11.11 -7.92
C VAL A 112 -7.10 10.84 -9.39
N GLU A 113 -5.93 11.24 -9.90
CA GLU A 113 -5.52 10.98 -11.28
C GLU A 113 -5.40 9.47 -11.57
N LYS A 114 -4.93 8.68 -10.60
CA LYS A 114 -4.75 7.23 -10.78
C LYS A 114 -6.05 6.43 -10.58
N TYR A 115 -6.84 6.77 -9.58
CA TYR A 115 -7.98 5.96 -9.12
C TYR A 115 -9.36 6.59 -9.38
N GLY A 116 -9.39 7.78 -9.99
CA GLY A 116 -10.62 8.52 -10.22
C GLY A 116 -11.19 9.14 -8.95
N GLU A 117 -12.47 9.50 -8.98
CA GLU A 117 -13.16 10.06 -7.82
C GLU A 117 -13.23 9.05 -6.68
N PRO A 118 -13.04 9.50 -5.41
CA PRO A 118 -13.15 8.60 -4.28
C PRO A 118 -14.59 8.14 -4.09
N THR A 119 -14.75 6.88 -3.71
CA THR A 119 -16.05 6.30 -3.37
C THR A 119 -16.69 6.99 -2.15
N GLN A 120 -15.87 7.46 -1.20
CA GLN A 120 -16.33 8.20 -0.03
C GLN A 120 -15.40 9.38 0.29
N GLY A 121 -15.98 10.46 0.80
CA GLY A 121 -15.24 11.67 1.15
C GLY A 121 -14.91 12.52 -0.08
N PHE A 122 -13.84 13.31 0.01
CA PHE A 122 -13.45 14.21 -1.08
C PHE A 122 -11.96 14.52 -1.06
N VAL A 123 -11.44 14.86 -2.24
CA VAL A 123 -10.13 15.48 -2.43
C VAL A 123 -10.35 16.76 -3.24
N ARG A 124 -10.03 17.92 -2.65
CA ARG A 124 -10.14 19.23 -3.29
C ARG A 124 -8.77 19.89 -3.30
N ASP A 125 -8.31 20.28 -4.49
CA ASP A 125 -6.99 20.87 -4.71
C ASP A 125 -5.84 20.00 -4.15
N GLY A 126 -6.06 18.68 -4.10
CA GLY A 126 -5.12 17.69 -3.57
C GLY A 126 -5.21 17.45 -2.06
N TYR A 127 -6.13 18.10 -1.34
CA TYR A 127 -6.32 17.98 0.11
C TYR A 127 -7.67 17.36 0.47
N GLY A 128 -7.73 16.66 1.60
CA GLY A 128 -9.00 16.13 2.12
C GLY A 128 -8.88 14.81 2.85
N ARG A 129 -10.03 14.17 3.01
CA ARG A 129 -10.17 12.81 3.52
C ARG A 129 -11.02 12.04 2.56
N ALA A 130 -10.49 10.94 2.05
CA ALA A 130 -11.10 10.21 0.96
C ALA A 130 -10.80 8.72 1.08
N THR A 131 -11.72 7.91 0.58
CA THR A 131 -11.58 6.46 0.50
C THR A 131 -11.98 5.98 -0.89
N TRP A 132 -11.15 5.11 -1.47
CA TRP A 132 -11.46 4.37 -2.69
C TRP A 132 -11.66 2.90 -2.31
N TYR A 133 -12.81 2.35 -2.71
CA TYR A 133 -13.08 0.90 -2.62
C TYR A 133 -12.96 0.29 -4.01
N PHE A 134 -12.30 -0.86 -4.08
CA PHE A 134 -12.06 -1.59 -5.31
C PHE A 134 -12.85 -2.90 -5.32
N SER A 135 -13.16 -3.40 -6.51
CA SER A 135 -13.98 -4.62 -6.67
C SER A 135 -13.25 -5.90 -6.24
N ASP A 136 -11.93 -5.86 -6.13
CA ASP A 136 -11.08 -6.95 -5.64
C ASP A 136 -11.06 -7.08 -4.11
N GLY A 137 -11.82 -6.24 -3.39
CA GLY A 137 -11.86 -6.24 -1.93
C GLY A 137 -10.72 -5.45 -1.29
N THR A 138 -9.97 -4.67 -2.07
CA THR A 138 -8.97 -3.75 -1.54
C THR A 138 -9.53 -2.34 -1.34
N MET A 139 -8.87 -1.54 -0.50
CA MET A 139 -9.20 -0.13 -0.32
C MET A 139 -7.98 0.74 -0.09
N ILE A 140 -8.11 2.02 -0.44
CA ILE A 140 -7.14 3.09 -0.15
C ILE A 140 -7.84 4.18 0.65
N GLN A 141 -7.24 4.62 1.74
CA GLN A 141 -7.70 5.75 2.54
C GLN A 141 -6.64 6.86 2.58
N LEU A 142 -7.03 8.07 2.21
CA LEU A 142 -6.22 9.27 2.31
C LEU A 142 -6.66 10.13 3.49
N ARG A 143 -5.69 10.60 4.28
CA ARG A 143 -5.84 11.74 5.19
C ARG A 143 -4.78 12.76 4.87
N ASN A 144 -5.20 13.89 4.32
CA ASN A 144 -4.34 14.98 3.89
C ASN A 144 -5.01 16.34 4.14
N THR A 145 -5.36 16.60 5.40
CA THR A 145 -6.00 17.86 5.84
C THR A 145 -5.04 18.80 6.58
N THR A 146 -3.95 18.25 7.11
CA THR A 146 -2.96 18.93 7.97
C THR A 146 -1.55 18.56 7.52
N PHE A 147 -0.51 18.92 8.28
CA PHE A 147 0.85 18.49 8.00
C PHE A 147 1.03 16.99 8.25
N ASP A 148 0.26 16.41 9.18
CA ASP A 148 0.18 14.96 9.35
C ASP A 148 -0.60 14.34 8.20
N VAL A 149 0.13 13.64 7.33
CA VAL A 149 -0.41 13.00 6.15
C VAL A 149 -0.27 11.50 6.28
N SER A 150 -1.33 10.78 5.89
CA SER A 150 -1.28 9.33 5.77
C SER A 150 -2.06 8.81 4.56
N VAL A 151 -1.52 7.75 3.96
CA VAL A 151 -2.23 6.91 2.99
C VAL A 151 -2.21 5.48 3.51
N ILE A 152 -3.38 4.88 3.66
CA ILE A 152 -3.56 3.53 4.18
C ILE A 152 -4.07 2.66 3.04
N TYR A 153 -3.40 1.54 2.82
CA TYR A 153 -3.74 0.51 1.86
C TYR A 153 -4.18 -0.72 2.63
N VAL A 154 -5.34 -1.30 2.31
CA VAL A 154 -5.89 -2.45 3.02
C VAL A 154 -6.39 -3.48 2.02
N ASP A 155 -6.03 -4.73 2.25
CA ASP A 155 -6.77 -5.88 1.72
C ASP A 155 -7.82 -6.28 2.76
N GLN A 156 -9.11 -6.14 2.43
CA GLN A 156 -10.19 -6.33 3.41
C GLN A 156 -10.45 -7.81 3.70
N ALA A 157 -10.07 -8.71 2.79
CA ALA A 157 -10.30 -10.14 2.91
C ALA A 157 -9.08 -10.93 2.42
N PRO A 158 -7.89 -10.72 3.03
CA PRO A 158 -6.66 -11.29 2.53
C PRO A 158 -6.70 -12.81 2.61
N LYS A 159 -6.13 -13.46 1.59
CA LYS A 159 -6.09 -14.92 1.45
C LYS A 159 -5.81 -15.63 2.76
N GLN A 160 -6.69 -16.59 3.03
CA GLN A 160 -6.56 -17.51 4.15
C GLN A 160 -6.30 -18.90 3.58
N VAL A 161 -5.23 -19.55 4.04
CA VAL A 161 -4.98 -20.94 3.67
C VAL A 161 -5.82 -21.80 4.61
N SER A 162 -6.88 -22.43 4.08
CA SER A 162 -7.60 -23.43 4.85
C SER A 162 -6.69 -24.64 5.05
N THR A 163 -6.32 -24.92 6.29
CA THR A 163 -5.97 -26.28 6.71
C THR A 163 -7.27 -27.09 6.76
N SER A 164 -7.91 -27.32 5.62
CA SER A 164 -8.84 -28.44 5.50
C SER A 164 -7.97 -29.69 5.60
N GLY A 165 -7.79 -30.13 6.85
CA GLY A 165 -7.12 -31.36 7.16
C GLY A 165 -7.70 -32.45 6.29
N ARG A 166 -6.80 -33.31 5.77
CA ARG A 166 -7.16 -34.62 5.24
C ARG A 166 -8.31 -35.17 6.09
N ILE A 167 -9.52 -35.21 5.54
CA ILE A 167 -10.59 -35.98 6.15
C ILE A 167 -10.06 -37.41 6.04
N ASP A 168 -9.67 -37.98 7.18
CA ASP A 168 -9.39 -39.40 7.27
C ASP A 168 -10.71 -40.13 7.05
N VAL A 169 -10.98 -40.49 5.80
CA VAL A 169 -12.22 -41.14 5.38
C VAL A 169 -12.39 -42.48 6.10
N GLU A 170 -11.30 -43.13 6.52
CA GLU A 170 -11.36 -44.37 7.31
C GLU A 170 -11.92 -44.16 8.71
N ALA A 171 -11.66 -43.01 9.34
CA ALA A 171 -12.19 -42.68 10.66
C ALA A 171 -13.72 -42.43 10.66
N LEU A 172 -14.27 -41.93 9.54
CA LEU A 172 -15.71 -41.75 9.37
C LEU A 172 -16.44 -43.08 9.14
N LEU A 173 -15.82 -44.04 8.43
CA LEU A 173 -16.40 -45.35 8.16
C LEU A 173 -16.47 -46.27 9.39
N ARG A 174 -15.61 -46.06 10.40
CA ARG A 174 -15.66 -46.82 11.67
C ARG A 174 -16.79 -46.40 12.60
N LYS A 175 -17.34 -45.20 12.45
CA LYS A 175 -18.39 -44.67 13.33
C LYS A 175 -19.81 -44.96 12.85
N SER A 176 -19.96 -45.49 11.63
CA SER A 176 -21.26 -45.86 11.05
C SER A 176 -21.57 -47.36 11.16
N ARG A 177 -20.94 -48.09 12.09
CA ARG A 177 -21.16 -49.52 12.33
C ARG A 177 -21.65 -49.76 13.74
#